data_AF-A0A067BTV3-F1
#
_entry.id   AF-A0A067BTV3-F1
#
_cell.length_a   1.000
_cell.length_b   1.000
_cell.length_c   1.000
_cell.angle_alpha   90.00
_cell.angle_beta   90.00
_cell.angle_gamma   90.00
#
_symmetry.space_group_name_H-M   'P 1'
#
loop_
_entity.id
_entity.type
_entity.pdbx_description
1 polymer ?
#
loop_
_entity_poly.entity_id
_entity_poly.type
_entity_poly.pdbx_seq_one_letter_code
_entity_poly.pdbx_strand_id
1 'polypeptide(L)'
;MVHYANYGRWTAPELHFLQHLVSCFLRGILEDDIGETTLRQYVSTQLKCDPMRVTKRLKKGRTLVDRLLLTNFNRKTYKHVSDYNNDDINRLNDLKQARLVFEASLRTKRARAPIERGYLSMHDLVDARPKAMQSDIDDDDHDTFSSCGLFLF
;
A
#
# COMPACT_ATOMS: atom_id res chain seq x y z
N MET A 1 -7.58 20.00 4.78
CA MET A 1 -6.22 19.40 4.61
C MET A 1 -6.39 18.15 3.78
N VAL A 2 -5.72 18.02 2.62
CA VAL A 2 -5.86 16.83 1.76
C VAL A 2 -5.02 15.71 2.36
N HIS A 3 -5.64 14.64 2.84
CA HIS A 3 -4.93 13.47 3.34
C HIS A 3 -4.60 12.51 2.19
N TYR A 4 -3.30 12.37 1.89
CA TYR A 4 -2.82 11.42 0.91
C TYR A 4 -2.75 10.01 1.50
N ALA A 5 -3.55 9.09 0.96
CA ALA A 5 -3.63 7.71 1.42
C ALA A 5 -2.63 6.77 0.72
N ASN A 6 -2.10 7.19 -0.42
CA ASN A 6 -1.24 6.37 -1.28
C ASN A 6 0.15 6.97 -1.38
N TYR A 7 1.12 6.29 -0.75
CA TYR A 7 2.51 6.71 -0.64
C TYR A 7 3.48 5.56 -0.96
N GLY A 8 4.76 5.86 -1.13
CA GLY A 8 5.79 4.86 -1.40
C GLY A 8 5.80 4.33 -2.84
N ARG A 9 6.24 3.07 -3.00
CA ARG A 9 6.46 2.43 -4.31
C ARG A 9 5.16 2.36 -5.12
N TRP A 10 5.31 2.51 -6.44
CA TRP A 10 4.23 2.34 -7.40
C TRP A 10 3.91 0.85 -7.55
N THR A 11 2.64 0.48 -7.44
CA THR A 11 2.20 -0.90 -7.70
C THR A 11 1.78 -1.07 -9.15
N ALA A 12 1.76 -2.30 -9.67
CA ALA A 12 1.30 -2.55 -11.03
C ALA A 12 -0.16 -2.11 -11.27
N PRO A 13 -1.13 -2.38 -10.37
CA PRO A 13 -2.49 -1.86 -10.49
C PRO A 13 -2.57 -0.34 -10.55
N GLU A 14 -1.74 0.33 -9.75
CA GLU A 14 -1.67 1.79 -9.72
C GLU A 14 -1.16 2.38 -11.04
N LEU A 15 -0.15 1.74 -11.64
CA LEU A 15 0.38 2.15 -12.93
C LEU A 15 -0.62 1.92 -14.07
N HIS A 16 -1.32 0.79 -14.04
CA HIS A 16 -2.36 0.48 -15.00
C HIS A 16 -3.50 1.49 -14.93
N PHE A 17 -3.99 1.79 -13.72
CA PHE A 17 -5.00 2.83 -13.52
C PHE A 17 -4.50 4.21 -13.98
N LEU A 18 -3.26 4.59 -13.67
CA LEU A 18 -2.66 5.85 -14.16
C LEU A 18 -2.68 5.96 -15.69
N GLN A 19 -2.40 4.87 -16.41
CA GLN A 19 -2.39 4.86 -17.88
C GLN A 19 -3.79 5.15 -18.45
N HIS A 20 -4.82 4.44 -17.98
CA HIS A 20 -6.19 4.69 -18.40
C HIS A 20 -6.64 6.10 -18.02
N LEU A 21 -6.31 6.55 -16.80
CA LEU A 21 -6.72 7.87 -16.30
C LEU A 21 -6.16 8.99 -17.17
N VAL A 22 -4.86 8.93 -17.51
CA VAL A 22 -4.22 9.91 -18.40
C VAL A 22 -4.81 9.82 -19.81
N SER A 23 -5.04 8.61 -20.32
CA SER A 23 -5.62 8.42 -21.65
C SER A 23 -7.00 9.07 -21.76
N CYS A 24 -7.90 8.82 -20.81
CA CYS A 24 -9.25 9.37 -20.81
C CYS A 24 -9.24 10.88 -20.56
N PHE A 25 -8.36 11.38 -19.67
CA PHE A 25 -8.19 12.82 -19.43
C PHE A 25 -7.80 13.57 -20.70
N LEU A 26 -6.82 13.05 -21.45
CA LEU A 26 -6.36 13.70 -22.67
C LEU A 26 -7.40 13.66 -23.80
N ARG A 27 -8.27 12.65 -23.81
CA ARG A 27 -9.37 12.54 -24.77
C ARG A 27 -10.56 13.43 -24.40
N GLY A 28 -10.67 13.86 -23.14
CA GLY A 28 -11.78 14.71 -22.72
C GLY A 28 -13.06 13.96 -22.39
N ILE A 29 -12.97 12.66 -22.09
CA ILE A 29 -14.13 11.76 -22.03
C ILE A 29 -14.53 11.36 -20.62
N LEU A 30 -14.00 12.01 -19.60
CA LEU A 30 -14.29 11.65 -18.22
C LEU A 30 -15.70 12.12 -17.84
N GLU A 31 -16.46 11.23 -17.19
CA GLU A 31 -17.87 11.42 -16.81
C GLU A 31 -18.06 12.43 -15.66
N ASP A 32 -17.03 12.64 -14.84
CA ASP A 32 -17.09 13.58 -13.73
C ASP A 32 -17.18 15.03 -14.29
N ASP A 33 -17.92 15.92 -13.62
CA ASP A 33 -17.81 17.37 -13.87
C ASP A 33 -16.47 17.87 -13.33
N ILE A 34 -15.44 17.62 -14.12
CA ILE A 34 -14.09 18.05 -13.84
C ILE A 34 -14.00 19.47 -14.36
N GLY A 35 -14.29 20.44 -13.49
CA GLY A 35 -14.01 21.85 -13.77
C GLY A 35 -12.54 22.08 -14.15
N GLU A 36 -12.14 23.33 -14.31
CA GLU A 36 -10.77 23.66 -14.74
C GLU A 36 -9.70 23.07 -13.80
N THR A 37 -9.11 21.95 -14.22
CA THR A 37 -8.07 21.25 -13.45
C THR A 37 -6.92 20.84 -14.36
N THR A 38 -5.73 20.82 -13.78
CA THR A 38 -4.54 20.31 -14.45
C THR A 38 -4.46 18.79 -14.33
N LEU A 39 -3.82 18.13 -15.30
CA LEU A 39 -3.58 16.69 -15.29
C LEU A 39 -2.95 16.23 -13.97
N ARG A 40 -1.96 16.99 -13.47
CA ARG A 40 -1.31 16.68 -12.19
C ARG A 40 -2.30 16.68 -11.03
N GLN A 41 -3.12 17.72 -10.91
CA GLN A 41 -4.12 17.83 -9.84
C GLN A 41 -5.11 16.67 -9.94
N TYR A 42 -5.70 16.46 -11.12
CA TYR A 42 -6.66 15.39 -11.34
C TYR A 42 -6.08 14.00 -10.98
N VAL A 43 -4.92 13.66 -11.53
CA VAL A 43 -4.25 12.39 -11.26
C VAL A 43 -3.94 12.22 -9.76
N SER A 44 -3.45 13.27 -9.10
CA SER A 44 -3.11 13.22 -7.67
C SER A 44 -4.34 12.96 -6.80
N THR A 45 -5.47 13.58 -7.12
CA THR A 45 -6.75 13.38 -6.44
C THR A 45 -7.26 11.96 -6.63
N GLN A 46 -7.28 11.46 -7.87
CA GLN A 46 -7.80 10.13 -8.20
C GLN A 46 -6.94 9.00 -7.60
N LEU A 47 -5.62 9.18 -7.59
CA LEU A 47 -4.68 8.23 -6.97
C LEU A 47 -4.51 8.42 -5.45
N LYS A 48 -5.14 9.45 -4.86
CA LYS A 48 -5.01 9.80 -3.44
C LYS A 48 -3.56 9.94 -2.99
N CYS A 49 -2.71 10.51 -3.85
CA CYS A 49 -1.27 10.63 -3.63
C CYS A 49 -0.77 12.07 -3.77
N ASP A 50 0.43 12.34 -3.26
CA ASP A 50 1.03 13.67 -3.32
C ASP A 50 1.30 14.12 -4.78
N PRO A 51 0.94 15.36 -5.17
CA PRO A 51 1.15 15.86 -6.53
C PRO A 51 2.60 15.80 -7.03
N MET A 52 3.61 15.84 -6.14
CA MET A 52 5.01 15.67 -6.53
C MET A 52 5.32 14.24 -6.96
N ARG A 53 4.66 13.24 -6.37
CA ARG A 53 4.80 11.83 -6.78
C ARG A 53 4.33 11.62 -8.22
N VAL A 54 3.26 12.30 -8.62
CA VAL A 54 2.79 12.35 -10.01
C VAL A 54 3.80 13.05 -10.91
N THR A 55 4.30 14.24 -10.53
CA THR A 55 5.29 14.97 -11.34
C THR A 55 6.57 14.18 -11.59
N LYS A 56 7.07 13.48 -10.56
CA LYS A 56 8.25 12.59 -10.69
C LYS A 56 7.98 11.42 -11.64
N ARG A 57 6.76 10.89 -11.65
CA ARG A 57 6.37 9.79 -12.55
C ARG A 57 6.21 10.26 -13.99
N LEU A 58 5.53 11.39 -14.19
CA LEU A 58 5.26 12.00 -15.48
C LEU A 58 6.39 12.92 -15.96
N LYS A 59 7.65 12.59 -15.62
CA LYS A 59 8.82 13.39 -16.01
C LYS A 59 9.04 13.28 -17.53
N LYS A 60 9.42 14.41 -18.14
CA LYS A 60 9.81 14.49 -19.56
C LYS A 60 10.78 13.37 -19.94
N GLY A 61 10.58 12.78 -21.12
CA GLY A 61 11.47 11.74 -21.65
C GLY A 61 11.11 10.31 -21.24
N ARG A 62 10.09 10.12 -20.40
CA ARG A 62 9.48 8.80 -20.19
C ARG A 62 8.37 8.54 -21.19
N THR A 63 8.05 7.28 -21.41
CA THR A 63 6.89 6.83 -22.17
C THR A 63 5.72 6.51 -21.23
N LEU A 64 4.53 6.93 -21.62
CA LEU A 64 3.27 6.58 -20.96
C LEU A 64 2.17 6.48 -22.02
N VAL A 65 1.36 5.43 -21.98
CA VAL A 65 0.36 5.14 -23.03
C VAL A 65 1.00 5.15 -24.42
N ASP A 66 2.18 4.52 -24.52
CA ASP A 66 3.00 4.44 -25.75
C ASP A 66 3.35 5.79 -26.40
N ARG A 67 3.26 6.88 -25.63
CA ARG A 67 3.60 8.24 -26.06
C ARG A 67 4.73 8.81 -25.22
N LEU A 68 5.64 9.52 -25.88
CA LEU A 68 6.70 10.26 -25.21
C LEU A 68 6.10 11.45 -24.45
N LEU A 69 6.42 11.56 -23.16
CA LEU A 69 6.02 12.69 -22.34
C LEU A 69 6.80 13.95 -22.73
N LEU A 70 6.09 14.89 -23.35
CA LEU A 70 6.60 16.20 -23.74
C LEU A 70 6.79 17.14 -22.53
N THR A 71 7.41 18.30 -22.76
CA THR A 71 7.47 19.39 -21.79
C THR A 71 6.07 19.82 -21.34
N ASN A 72 5.94 20.24 -20.07
CA ASN A 72 4.69 20.74 -19.48
C ASN A 72 3.50 19.77 -19.47
N PHE A 73 3.72 18.47 -19.69
CA PHE A 73 2.65 17.47 -19.71
C PHE A 73 1.75 17.48 -18.45
N ASN A 74 2.35 17.67 -17.28
CA ASN A 74 1.66 17.78 -15.99
C ASN A 74 0.70 18.99 -15.89
N ARG A 75 0.91 20.04 -16.70
CA ARG A 75 0.11 21.29 -16.70
C ARG A 75 -1.01 21.28 -17.73
N LYS A 76 -1.18 20.20 -18.51
CA LYS A 76 -2.30 20.09 -19.45
C LYS A 76 -3.62 20.21 -18.71
N THR A 77 -4.50 21.06 -19.20
CA THR A 77 -5.84 21.26 -18.65
C THR A 77 -6.82 20.28 -19.29
N TYR A 78 -7.85 19.91 -18.54
CA TYR A 78 -8.94 19.09 -19.05
C TYR A 78 -9.77 19.86 -20.08
N LYS A 79 -10.23 19.16 -21.12
CA LYS A 79 -11.14 19.71 -22.14
C LYS A 79 -12.21 18.67 -22.42
N HIS A 80 -13.43 18.90 -21.96
CA HIS A 80 -14.54 17.97 -22.14
C HIS A 80 -14.95 17.87 -23.62
N VAL A 81 -15.26 16.67 -24.06
CA VAL A 81 -15.82 16.36 -25.38
C VAL A 81 -17.20 15.73 -25.15
N SER A 82 -18.24 16.27 -25.81
CA SER A 82 -19.61 15.75 -25.71
C SER A 82 -19.86 14.51 -26.56
N ASP A 83 -19.07 14.33 -27.61
CA ASP A 83 -19.34 13.36 -28.66
C ASP A 83 -18.57 12.07 -28.38
N TYR A 84 -19.23 11.15 -27.69
CA TYR A 84 -18.68 9.85 -27.33
C TYR A 84 -18.91 8.81 -28.43
N ASN A 85 -17.87 8.08 -28.81
CA ASN A 85 -18.00 6.89 -29.65
C ASN A 85 -17.96 5.59 -28.82
N ASN A 86 -18.23 4.44 -29.44
CA ASN A 86 -18.19 3.15 -28.73
C ASN A 86 -16.81 2.85 -28.12
N ASP A 87 -15.72 3.26 -28.76
CA ASP A 87 -14.36 3.07 -28.23
C ASP A 87 -14.11 3.93 -26.99
N ASP A 88 -14.73 5.11 -26.90
CA ASP A 88 -14.70 5.97 -25.72
C ASP A 88 -15.42 5.33 -24.55
N ILE A 89 -16.61 4.77 -24.81
CA ILE A 89 -17.38 4.03 -23.82
C ILE A 89 -16.56 2.84 -23.30
N ASN A 90 -15.92 2.08 -24.19
CA ASN A 90 -15.05 0.97 -23.81
C ASN A 90 -13.89 1.43 -22.91
N ARG A 91 -13.24 2.55 -23.26
CA ARG A 91 -12.14 3.08 -22.43
C ARG A 91 -12.60 3.59 -21.07
N LEU A 92 -13.81 4.13 -20.98
CA LEU A 92 -14.40 4.51 -19.70
C LEU A 92 -14.70 3.28 -18.84
N ASN A 93 -15.18 2.20 -19.44
CA ASN A 93 -15.37 0.93 -18.75
C ASN A 93 -14.02 0.36 -18.25
N ASP A 94 -12.99 0.36 -19.09
CA ASP A 94 -11.64 -0.07 -18.70
C ASP A 94 -11.09 0.80 -17.55
N LEU A 95 -11.32 2.12 -17.61
CA LEU A 95 -10.93 3.04 -16.54
C LEU A 95 -11.63 2.71 -15.22
N LYS A 96 -12.93 2.43 -15.26
CA LYS A 96 -13.73 2.04 -14.09
C LYS A 96 -13.23 0.72 -13.50
N GLN A 97 -12.95 -0.28 -14.34
CA GLN A 97 -12.38 -1.55 -13.90
C GLN A 97 -11.01 -1.36 -13.26
N ALA A 98 -10.10 -0.62 -13.91
CA ALA A 98 -8.78 -0.34 -13.38
C ALA A 98 -8.83 0.40 -12.03
N ARG A 99 -9.81 1.30 -11.84
CA ARG A 99 -10.05 1.98 -10.56
C ARG A 99 -10.40 1.00 -9.45
N LEU A 100 -11.34 0.07 -9.69
CA LEU A 100 -11.72 -0.93 -8.71
C LEU A 100 -10.52 -1.78 -8.26
N VAL A 101 -9.72 -2.24 -9.22
CA VAL A 101 -8.50 -3.03 -8.95
C VAL A 101 -7.47 -2.21 -8.16
N PHE A 102 -7.27 -0.94 -8.54
CA PHE A 102 -6.39 -0.03 -7.80
C PHE A 102 -6.85 0.16 -6.36
N GLU A 103 -8.14 0.42 -6.13
CA GLU A 103 -8.68 0.64 -4.79
C GLU A 103 -8.54 -0.60 -3.90
N ALA A 104 -8.78 -1.80 -4.44
CA ALA A 104 -8.52 -3.06 -3.75
C ALA A 104 -7.04 -3.20 -3.38
N SER A 105 -6.13 -2.96 -4.34
CA SER A 105 -4.68 -2.99 -4.11
C SER A 105 -4.23 -1.98 -3.06
N LEU A 106 -4.82 -0.78 -3.05
CA LEU A 106 -4.49 0.27 -2.09
C LEU A 106 -4.92 -0.13 -0.67
N ARG A 107 -6.09 -0.78 -0.50
CA ARG A 107 -6.52 -1.32 0.80
C ARG A 107 -5.51 -2.33 1.34
N THR A 108 -5.09 -3.29 0.51
CA THR A 108 -4.08 -4.28 0.91
C THR A 108 -2.73 -3.64 1.22
N LYS A 109 -2.30 -2.66 0.42
CA LYS A 109 -1.04 -1.92 0.64
C LYS A 109 -1.05 -1.17 1.97
N ARG A 110 -2.18 -0.57 2.35
CA ARG A 110 -2.34 0.13 3.64
C ARG A 110 -2.38 -0.84 4.82
N ALA A 111 -3.01 -2.01 4.66
CA ALA A 111 -3.01 -3.07 5.69
C ALA A 111 -1.61 -3.68 5.91
N ARG A 112 -0.76 -3.68 4.87
CA ARG A 112 0.64 -4.14 4.93
C ARG A 112 1.63 -3.04 5.31
N ALA A 113 1.17 -1.83 5.65
CA ALA A 113 2.07 -0.80 6.18
C ALA A 113 2.82 -1.39 7.38
N PRO A 114 4.13 -1.11 7.54
CA PRO A 114 4.95 -1.84 8.49
C PRO A 114 4.31 -1.78 9.87
N ILE A 115 4.10 -2.95 10.49
CA ILE A 115 4.11 -3.05 11.95
C ILE A 115 5.41 -2.36 12.33
N GLU A 116 5.29 -1.31 13.15
CA GLU A 116 6.40 -0.56 13.67
C GLU A 116 7.47 -1.57 14.10
N ARG A 117 8.59 -1.65 13.37
CA ARG A 117 9.82 -2.23 13.94
C ARG A 117 10.31 -1.22 14.97
N GLY A 118 9.51 -1.06 16.02
CA GLY A 118 9.94 -0.41 17.24
C GLY A 118 11.14 -1.20 17.71
N TYR A 119 12.24 -0.50 17.96
CA TYR A 119 13.23 -1.03 18.86
C TYR A 119 12.48 -1.29 20.17
N LEU A 120 12.22 -2.56 20.48
CA LEU A 120 11.79 -2.95 21.82
C LEU A 120 12.76 -2.30 22.79
N SER A 121 12.23 -1.50 23.71
CA SER A 121 13.07 -0.88 24.72
C SER A 121 13.66 -1.98 25.59
N MET A 122 14.85 -1.77 26.17
CA MET A 122 15.46 -2.73 27.10
C MET A 122 14.50 -3.17 28.22
N HIS A 123 13.50 -2.35 28.56
CA HIS A 123 12.50 -2.67 29.58
C HIS A 123 11.53 -3.78 29.14
N ASP A 124 11.20 -3.87 27.86
CA ASP A 124 10.25 -4.87 27.32
C ASP A 124 10.86 -6.27 27.21
N LEU A 125 12.20 -6.37 27.19
CA LEU A 125 12.93 -7.64 27.19
C LEU A 125 13.02 -8.28 28.58
N VAL A 126 12.87 -7.50 29.65
CA VAL A 126 12.97 -7.98 31.03
C VAL A 126 11.68 -8.67 31.48
N ASP A 127 10.52 -8.22 30.97
CA ASP A 127 9.22 -8.81 31.29
C ASP A 127 8.93 -10.12 30.54
N ALA A 128 9.69 -10.42 29.48
CA ALA A 128 9.57 -11.65 28.70
C ALA A 128 10.30 -12.86 29.31
N ARG A 129 10.56 -12.86 30.63
CA ARG A 129 11.11 -14.04 31.30
C ARG A 129 10.00 -15.09 31.44
N PRO A 130 10.11 -16.27 30.80
CA PRO A 130 9.14 -17.34 31.05
C PRO A 130 9.23 -17.74 32.53
N LYS A 131 8.10 -17.71 33.24
CA LYS A 131 7.91 -18.46 34.49
C LYS A 131 7.89 -19.94 34.14
N ALA A 132 9.07 -20.52 33.94
CA ALA A 132 9.26 -21.95 33.87
C ALA A 132 9.78 -22.44 35.23
N MET A 133 8.94 -23.22 35.90
CA MET A 133 9.32 -24.25 36.88
C MET A 133 10.09 -23.77 38.13
N GLN A 134 9.34 -23.27 39.11
CA GLN A 134 9.76 -23.39 40.50
C GLN A 134 9.22 -24.74 40.99
N SER A 135 10.04 -25.78 40.89
CA SER A 135 9.85 -27.04 41.59
C SER A 135 10.96 -27.16 42.62
N ASP A 136 10.52 -27.22 43.88
CA ASP A 136 11.04 -28.03 44.98
C ASP A 136 12.48 -27.77 45.45
N ILE A 137 12.61 -26.95 46.48
CA ILE A 137 13.50 -27.21 47.63
C ILE A 137 12.78 -26.68 48.87
N ASP A 138 12.13 -27.57 49.62
CA ASP A 138 11.91 -27.40 51.05
C ASP A 138 12.37 -28.72 51.70
N ASP A 139 13.46 -28.61 52.47
CA ASP A 139 13.97 -29.64 53.37
C ASP A 139 13.01 -29.82 54.56
N ASP A 140 12.65 -31.05 54.92
CA ASP A 140 12.51 -31.41 56.33
C ASP A 140 12.54 -32.94 56.55
N ASP A 141 13.32 -33.31 57.57
CA ASP A 141 13.71 -34.66 57.98
C ASP A 141 12.54 -35.53 58.44
N HIS A 142 12.60 -36.83 58.13
CA HIS A 142 12.33 -37.85 59.15
C HIS A 142 12.95 -39.21 58.80
N ASP A 143 13.83 -39.66 59.70
CA ASP A 143 14.33 -41.03 59.85
C ASP A 143 13.21 -42.09 59.76
N THR A 144 13.51 -43.29 59.24
CA THR A 144 13.74 -44.52 60.04
C THR A 144 13.87 -45.77 59.13
N PHE A 145 14.90 -46.57 59.41
CA PHE A 145 14.96 -48.04 59.36
C PHE A 145 15.17 -48.82 58.05
N SER A 146 16.42 -49.29 57.89
CA SER A 146 16.80 -50.70 58.00
C SER A 146 16.53 -51.67 56.83
N SER A 147 17.67 -52.14 56.30
CA SER A 147 17.99 -53.52 55.94
C SER A 147 17.37 -54.12 54.66
N CYS A 148 18.22 -54.28 53.64
CA CYS A 148 18.77 -55.59 53.22
C CYS A 148 19.48 -55.43 51.87
N GLY A 149 20.76 -55.81 51.82
CA GLY A 149 21.57 -55.79 50.61
C GLY A 149 21.15 -56.84 49.58
N LEU A 150 21.27 -56.46 48.31
CA LEU A 150 21.42 -57.41 47.20
C LEU A 150 22.88 -57.85 47.13
N PHE A 151 23.14 -59.15 47.15
CA PHE A 151 24.20 -59.75 46.34
C PHE A 151 23.75 -61.14 45.89
N LEU A 152 23.45 -61.25 44.60
CA LEU A 152 23.48 -62.51 43.86
C LEU A 152 24.47 -62.32 42.70
N PHE A 153 25.48 -63.19 42.74
CA PHE A 153 26.53 -63.48 41.74
C PHE A 153 27.70 -62.50 41.62
#